data_AF-A0A382YPW7-F1
#
_entry.id   AF-A0A382YPW7-F1
#
_cell.length_a   1.000
_cell.length_b   1.000
_cell.length_c   1.000
_cell.angle_alpha   90.00
_cell.angle_beta   90.00
_cell.angle_gamma   90.00
#
_symmetry.space_group_name_H-M   'P 1'
#
loop_
_entity.id
_entity.type
_entity.pdbx_description
1 polymer ?
#
loop_
_entity_poly.entity_id
_entity_poly.type
_entity_poly.pdbx_seq_one_letter_code
_entity_poly.pdbx_strand_id
1 'polypeptide(L)' 'MDNDDVIITSAFRTAIGSFNGSLSSKTAPELGSTVIKKCIENSELKKEEVDMVCMGQV' A
#
# COMPACT_ATOMS: atom_id res chain seq x y z
N MET A 1 -21.76 14.94 -8.25
CA MET A 1 -20.64 14.00 -8.38
C MET A 1 -20.99 13.20 -9.61
N ASP A 2 -20.23 13.42 -10.68
CA ASP A 2 -20.39 12.62 -11.88
C ASP A 2 -19.93 11.19 -11.54
N ASN A 3 -20.50 10.17 -12.19
CA ASN A 3 -20.30 8.76 -11.81
C ASN A 3 -18.85 8.24 -12.01
N ASP A 4 -17.94 9.08 -12.52
CA ASP A 4 -16.57 8.71 -12.89
C ASP A 4 -15.50 9.45 -12.07
N ASP A 5 -15.88 10.12 -10.97
CA ASP A 5 -14.94 10.82 -10.09
C ASP A 5 -13.97 9.81 -9.42
N VAL A 6 -12.68 9.86 -9.77
CA VAL A 6 -11.62 9.04 -9.14
C VAL A 6 -10.92 9.84 -8.06
N ILE A 7 -10.97 9.34 -6.82
CA ILE A 7 -10.36 9.99 -5.66
C ILE A 7 -9.28 9.11 -5.01
N ILE A 8 -8.22 9.74 -4.50
CA ILE A 8 -7.20 9.07 -3.69
C ILE A 8 -7.60 9.22 -2.22
N THR A 9 -8.00 8.12 -1.60
CA THR A 9 -8.44 8.11 -0.18
C THR A 9 -7.27 8.01 0.80
N SER A 10 -6.15 7.44 0.38
CA SER A 10 -4.95 7.27 1.22
C SER A 10 -3.69 7.06 0.38
N ALA A 11 -2.55 7.52 0.88
CA ALA A 11 -1.25 7.31 0.25
C ALA A 11 -0.15 7.19 1.31
N PHE A 12 0.55 6.05 1.32
CA PHE A 12 1.62 5.75 2.27
C PHE A 12 2.83 5.14 1.58
N ARG A 13 3.96 5.15 2.28
CA ARG A 13 5.18 4.42 1.92
C ARG A 13 5.88 3.88 3.15
N THR A 14 6.71 2.86 2.99
CA THR A 14 7.68 2.47 4.02
C THR A 14 8.83 3.47 4.11
N ALA A 15 9.69 3.34 5.11
CA ALA A 15 11.04 3.89 5.04
C ALA A 15 11.80 3.31 3.84
N ILE A 16 12.75 4.08 3.30
CA ILE A 16 13.67 3.60 2.26
C ILE A 16 14.88 3.01 2.95
N GLY A 17 15.16 1.73 2.68
CA GLY A 17 16.33 1.05 3.23
C GLY A 17 17.56 1.26 2.35
N SER A 18 18.74 1.30 2.98
CA SER A 18 20.01 1.19 2.27
C SER A 18 20.28 -0.26 1.86
N PHE A 19 21.11 -0.45 0.84
CA PHE A 19 21.60 -1.78 0.46
C PHE A 19 22.27 -2.49 1.65
N ASN A 20 21.88 -3.75 1.91
CA ASN A 20 22.28 -4.52 3.09
C ASN A 20 22.02 -3.80 4.45
N GLY A 21 21.06 -2.86 4.49
CA GLY A 21 20.70 -2.10 5.68
C GLY A 21 19.62 -2.77 6.54
N SER A 22 18.95 -1.97 7.36
CA SER A 22 17.96 -2.42 8.36
C SER A 22 16.74 -3.14 7.80
N LEU A 23 16.40 -2.91 6.52
CA LEU A 23 15.28 -3.57 5.84
C LEU A 23 15.70 -4.77 4.99
N SER A 24 16.99 -5.14 4.97
CA SER A 24 17.51 -6.22 4.12
C SER A 24 16.93 -7.61 4.43
N SER A 25 16.42 -7.82 5.65
CA SER A 25 15.76 -9.06 6.06
C SER A 25 14.29 -9.13 5.65
N LYS A 26 13.73 -8.06 5.05
CA LYS A 26 12.33 -8.01 4.61
C LYS A 26 12.22 -8.28 3.12
N THR A 27 11.30 -9.17 2.78
CA THR A 27 10.93 -9.46 1.40
C THR A 27 10.11 -8.31 0.80
N ALA A 28 10.11 -8.18 -0.53
CA ALA A 28 9.31 -7.17 -1.20
C ALA A 28 7.79 -7.28 -0.90
N PRO A 29 7.18 -8.48 -0.87
CA PRO A 29 5.78 -8.62 -0.46
C PRO A 29 5.50 -8.20 0.99
N GLU A 30 6.43 -8.44 1.93
CA GLU A 30 6.25 -7.97 3.32
C GLU A 30 6.20 -6.44 3.37
N LEU A 31 7.10 -5.76 2.68
CA LEU A 31 7.14 -4.30 2.60
C LEU A 31 5.87 -3.75 1.91
N GLY A 32 5.48 -4.32 0.76
CA GLY A 32 4.26 -3.93 0.05
C GLY A 32 3.00 -4.15 0.86
N SER A 33 2.87 -5.30 1.52
CA SER A 33 1.71 -5.61 2.37
C SER A 33 1.58 -4.65 3.56
N THR A 34 2.70 -4.17 4.10
CA THR A 34 2.71 -3.18 5.17
C THR A 34 2.08 -1.86 4.71
N VAL A 35 2.41 -1.41 3.51
CA VAL A 35 1.85 -0.18 2.93
C VAL A 35 0.36 -0.35 2.62
N ILE A 36 -0.02 -1.45 1.97
CA ILE A 36 -1.43 -1.70 1.60
C ILE A 36 -2.32 -1.73 2.84
N LYS A 37 -1.89 -2.41 3.92
CA LYS A 37 -2.61 -2.43 5.20
C LYS A 37 -2.78 -1.02 5.76
N LYS A 38 -1.71 -0.21 5.74
CA LYS A 38 -1.75 1.15 6.26
C LYS A 38 -2.66 2.08 5.46
N CYS A 39 -2.67 1.93 4.14
CA CYS A 39 -3.59 2.65 3.26
C CYS A 39 -5.05 2.31 3.62
N ILE A 40 -5.40 1.03 3.71
CA ILE A 40 -6.77 0.61 4.05
C ILE A 40 -7.20 1.16 5.41
N GLU A 41 -6.35 1.04 6.45
CA GLU A 41 -6.61 1.56 7.80
C GLU A 41 -6.93 3.07 7.83
N ASN A 42 -6.34 3.86 6.94
CA ASN A 42 -6.53 5.32 6.89
C ASN A 42 -7.56 5.76 5.83
N SER A 43 -7.95 4.88 4.93
CA SER A 43 -8.85 5.19 3.81
C SER A 43 -10.32 5.27 4.19
N GLU A 44 -10.68 4.92 5.43
CA GLU A 44 -12.06 4.73 5.91
C GLU A 44 -12.85 3.64 5.18
N LEU A 45 -12.19 2.86 4.31
CA LEU A 45 -12.78 1.71 3.60
C LEU A 45 -12.69 0.43 4.44
N LYS A 46 -13.68 -0.44 4.28
CA LYS A 46 -13.63 -1.82 4.78
C LYS A 46 -12.79 -2.68 3.84
N LYS A 47 -12.17 -3.72 4.38
CA LYS A 47 -11.32 -4.64 3.60
C LYS A 47 -12.12 -5.36 2.52
N GLU A 48 -13.39 -5.64 2.80
CA GLU A 48 -14.33 -6.34 1.92
C GLU A 48 -14.81 -5.47 0.75
N GLU A 49 -14.56 -4.15 0.78
CA GLU A 49 -14.91 -3.20 -0.28
C GLU A 49 -13.78 -3.06 -1.32
N VAL A 50 -12.65 -3.74 -1.13
CA VAL A 50 -11.52 -3.73 -2.07
C VAL A 50 -11.72 -4.81 -3.13
N ASP A 51 -12.03 -4.42 -4.36
CA ASP A 51 -12.21 -5.36 -5.48
C ASP A 51 -10.91 -5.92 -6.03
N MET A 52 -9.84 -5.10 -6.07
CA MET A 52 -8.58 -5.45 -6.72
C MET A 52 -7.37 -4.84 -6.00
N VAL A 53 -6.30 -5.63 -5.91
CA VAL A 53 -4.99 -5.17 -5.44
C VAL A 53 -3.97 -5.35 -6.56
N CYS A 54 -3.35 -4.25 -6.98
CA CYS A 54 -2.27 -4.23 -7.95
C CYS A 54 -0.96 -3.83 -7.25
N MET A 55 0.06 -4.70 -7.28
CA MET A 55 1.36 -4.45 -6.64
C MET A 55 2.48 -4.61 -7.67
N GLY A 56 3.19 -3.52 -7.95
CA GLY A 56 4.35 -3.53 -8.84
C GLY A 56 5.63 -3.90 -8.09
N GLN A 57 6.45 -4.77 -8.68
CA GLN A 57 7.77 -5.16 -8.18
C GLN A 57 8.67 -5.58 -9.35
N VAL A 58 9.98 -5.32 -9.25
CA VAL A 58 11.03 -5.70 -10.22
C VAL A 58 12.03 -6.67 -9.63
#